data_AF-A0A929YK39-F1
#
_entry.id   AF-A0A929YK39-F1
#
_cell.length_a   1.000
_cell.length_b   1.000
_cell.length_c   1.000
_cell.angle_alpha   90.00
_cell.angle_beta   90.00
_cell.angle_gamma   90.00
#
_symmetry.space_group_name_H-M   'P 1'
#
loop_
_entity.id
_entity.type
_entity.pdbx_description
1 polymer ?
#
loop_
_entity_poly.entity_id
_entity_poly.type
_entity_poly.pdbx_seq_one_letter_code
_entity_poly.pdbx_strand_id
1 'polypeptide(L)'
;MEWNKIYENDVLLYKKSLKTFRSNLRTYLSAAEMKYFDYRFGFNKHRTHTLAQTAAEFKLTIPEAKKQEKEILKKIELSKIIYMI
;
A
#
# COMPACT_ATOMS: atom_id res chain seq x y z
N MET A 1 -4.67 -17.64 2.28
CA MET A 1 -4.59 -16.90 1.00
C MET A 1 -5.68 -15.83 0.98
N GLU A 2 -5.71 -14.94 1.98
CA GLU A 2 -6.87 -14.07 2.27
C GLU A 2 -6.61 -12.57 2.15
N TRP A 3 -5.39 -12.16 1.76
CA TRP A 3 -5.07 -10.73 1.61
C TRP A 3 -5.59 -10.14 0.30
N ASN A 4 -5.81 -10.95 -0.73
CA ASN A 4 -6.36 -10.48 -2.00
C ASN A 4 -7.83 -10.03 -1.87
N LYS A 5 -8.63 -10.61 -0.96
CA LYS A 5 -10.06 -10.30 -0.86
C LYS A 5 -10.38 -8.95 -0.20
N ILE A 6 -9.54 -8.50 0.74
CA ILE A 6 -9.71 -7.17 1.36
C ILE A 6 -9.41 -6.08 0.33
N TYR A 7 -8.38 -6.28 -0.49
CA TYR A 7 -8.02 -5.32 -1.53
C TYR A 7 -8.90 -5.42 -2.78
N GLU A 8 -9.35 -6.60 -3.23
CA GLU A 8 -10.21 -6.69 -4.42
C GLU A 8 -11.57 -6.00 -4.22
N ASN A 9 -12.18 -6.13 -3.04
CA ASN A 9 -13.45 -5.45 -2.75
C ASN A 9 -13.28 -3.93 -2.56
N ASP A 10 -12.19 -3.50 -1.91
CA ASP A 10 -11.90 -2.07 -1.79
C ASP A 10 -11.49 -1.46 -3.13
N VAL A 11 -10.65 -2.12 -3.94
CA VAL A 11 -10.23 -1.61 -5.26
C VAL A 11 -11.43 -1.39 -6.20
N LEU A 12 -12.50 -2.19 -6.06
CA LEU A 12 -13.74 -2.01 -6.84
C LEU A 12 -14.58 -0.81 -6.38
N LEU A 13 -14.56 -0.44 -5.10
CA LEU A 13 -15.24 0.77 -4.58
C LEU A 13 -14.50 2.07 -4.96
N TYR A 14 -13.20 2.01 -5.24
CA TYR A 14 -12.37 3.18 -5.61
C TYR A 14 -12.20 3.34 -7.13
N LYS A 15 -13.24 3.02 -7.92
CA LYS A 15 -13.31 3.35 -9.36
C LYS A 15 -13.33 4.85 -9.68
N LYS A 16 -13.22 5.74 -8.68
CA LYS A 16 -12.70 7.09 -8.86
C LYS A 16 -11.17 6.98 -9.06
N SER A 17 -10.79 6.66 -10.31
CA SER A 17 -9.46 6.38 -10.86
C SER A 17 -8.34 5.98 -9.88
N LEU A 18 -7.69 4.83 -10.12
CA LEU A 18 -6.45 4.43 -9.42
C LEU A 18 -5.40 5.56 -9.34
N LYS A 19 -5.40 6.47 -10.32
CA LYS A 19 -4.60 7.70 -10.36
C LYS A 19 -4.96 8.67 -9.22
N THR A 20 -6.24 8.93 -8.97
CA THR A 20 -6.73 9.74 -7.84
C THR A 20 -6.37 9.11 -6.51
N PHE A 21 -6.57 7.80 -6.35
CA PHE A 21 -6.16 7.08 -5.14
C PHE A 21 -4.66 7.21 -4.88
N ARG A 22 -3.81 6.94 -5.88
CA ARG A 22 -2.34 7.10 -5.74
C ARG A 22 -1.93 8.54 -5.48
N SER A 23 -2.60 9.52 -6.10
CA SER A 23 -2.35 10.93 -5.84
C SER A 23 -2.66 11.29 -4.39
N ASN A 24 -3.76 10.79 -3.85
CA ASN A 24 -4.13 11.01 -2.45
C ASN A 24 -3.16 10.31 -1.51
N LEU A 25 -2.76 9.07 -1.81
CA LEU A 25 -1.77 8.35 -1.02
C LEU A 25 -0.44 9.11 -0.91
N ARG A 26 0.00 9.80 -1.97
CA ARG A 26 1.21 10.65 -1.93
C ARG A 26 1.12 11.83 -0.97
N THR A 27 -0.09 12.24 -0.59
CA THR A 27 -0.29 13.30 0.42
C THR A 27 -0.04 12.77 1.84
N TYR A 28 -0.24 11.47 2.08
CA TYR A 28 -0.19 10.87 3.43
C TYR A 28 1.01 9.94 3.64
N LEU A 29 1.56 9.39 2.56
CA LEU A 29 2.75 8.55 2.58
C LEU A 29 3.98 9.37 2.17
N SER A 30 5.08 9.17 2.88
CA SER A 30 6.39 9.65 2.41
C SER A 30 6.78 8.99 1.08
N ALA A 31 7.73 9.59 0.36
CA ALA A 31 8.24 9.01 -0.89
C ALA A 31 8.77 7.57 -0.71
N ALA A 32 9.41 7.27 0.43
CA ALA A 32 9.90 5.94 0.76
C ALA A 32 8.76 4.93 1.01
N GLU A 33 7.72 5.35 1.75
CA GLU A 33 6.52 4.54 1.99
C GLU A 33 5.74 4.28 0.72
N MET A 34 5.64 5.29 -0.16
CA MET A 34 5.01 5.13 -1.46
C MET A 34 5.78 4.15 -2.34
N LYS A 35 7.12 4.20 -2.33
CA LYS A 35 7.96 3.23 -3.06
C LYS A 35 7.79 1.81 -2.52
N TYR A 36 7.76 1.65 -1.20
CA TYR A 36 7.48 0.37 -0.54
C TYR A 36 6.12 -0.18 -0.95
N PHE A 37 5.07 0.64 -0.85
CA PHE A 37 3.70 0.28 -1.20
C PHE A 37 3.58 -0.10 -2.69
N ASP A 38 4.16 0.71 -3.59
CA ASP A 38 4.13 0.46 -5.03
C ASP A 38 4.82 -0.86 -5.41
N TYR A 39 5.93 -1.21 -4.75
CA TYR A 39 6.64 -2.47 -4.94
C TYR A 39 5.84 -3.66 -4.39
N ARG A 40 5.36 -3.57 -3.15
CA ARG A 40 4.64 -4.65 -2.46
C ARG A 40 3.37 -5.08 -3.18
N PHE A 41 2.58 -4.11 -3.66
CA PHE A 41 1.27 -4.34 -4.26
C PHE A 41 1.27 -4.27 -5.80
N GLY A 42 2.44 -4.22 -6.44
CA GLY A 42 2.56 -4.35 -7.89
C GLY A 42 2.08 -3.16 -8.70
N PHE A 43 2.03 -1.98 -8.10
CA PHE A 43 1.86 -0.72 -8.85
C PHE A 43 3.13 -0.31 -9.59
N ASN A 44 4.28 -0.90 -9.24
CA ASN A 44 5.51 -0.86 -10.02
C ASN A 44 5.67 -2.18 -10.78
N LYS A 45 5.73 -2.13 -12.12
CA LYS A 45 5.96 -3.29 -13.01
C LYS A 45 4.90 -4.40 -12.97
N HIS A 46 3.69 -4.12 -12.51
CA HIS A 46 2.53 -5.04 -12.54
C HIS A 46 2.68 -6.36 -11.78
N ARG A 47 3.63 -6.46 -10.83
CA ARG A 47 3.87 -7.68 -10.05
C ARG A 47 3.79 -7.41 -8.56
N THR A 48 2.91 -8.13 -7.87
CA THR A 48 2.87 -8.14 -6.40
C THR A 48 4.06 -8.93 -5.85
N HIS A 49 4.65 -8.45 -4.77
CA HIS A 49 5.79 -9.09 -4.11
C HIS A 49 5.37 -9.58 -2.73
N THR A 50 5.95 -10.69 -2.25
CA THR A 50 5.72 -11.17 -0.89
C THR A 50 6.39 -10.27 0.13
N LEU A 51 5.97 -10.34 1.40
CA LEU A 51 6.62 -9.60 2.49
C LEU A 51 8.13 -9.89 2.57
N ALA A 52 8.55 -11.15 2.35
CA ALA A 52 9.95 -11.54 2.35
C ALA A 52 10.72 -10.93 1.16
N GLN A 53 10.12 -10.91 -0.04
CA GLN A 53 10.71 -10.27 -1.22
C GLN A 53 10.84 -8.75 -1.04
N THR A 54 9.83 -8.12 -0.44
CA THR A 54 9.87 -6.69 -0.12
C THR A 54 10.89 -6.39 0.97
N ALA A 55 10.98 -7.21 2.01
CA ALA A 55 12.00 -7.06 3.05
C ALA A 55 13.41 -7.12 2.44
N ALA A 56 13.67 -8.07 1.55
CA ALA A 56 14.94 -8.20 0.85
C ALA A 56 15.27 -6.98 -0.03
N GLU A 57 14.31 -6.52 -0.85
CA GLU A 57 14.49 -5.35 -1.72
C GLU A 57 14.80 -4.06 -0.94
N PHE A 58 14.15 -3.88 0.21
CA PHE A 58 14.29 -2.67 1.04
C PHE A 58 15.37 -2.80 2.13
N LYS A 59 16.13 -3.91 2.14
CA LYS A 59 17.16 -4.22 3.15
C LYS A 59 16.63 -4.16 4.59
N LEU A 60 15.41 -4.66 4.78
CA LEU A 60 14.73 -4.76 6.06
C LEU A 60 14.71 -6.21 6.54
N THR A 61 14.64 -6.40 7.84
CA THR A 61 14.19 -7.68 8.40
C THR A 61 12.68 -7.86 8.18
N ILE A 62 12.20 -9.10 8.20
CA ILE A 62 10.76 -9.38 8.06
C ILE A 62 9.93 -8.66 9.15
N PRO A 63 10.33 -8.62 10.43
CA PRO A 63 9.63 -7.84 11.45
C PRO A 63 9.57 -6.34 11.16
N GLU A 64 10.65 -5.75 10.64
CA GLU A 64 10.67 -4.33 10.26
C GLU A 64 9.76 -4.05 9.07
N ALA A 65 9.80 -4.89 8.03
CA ALA A 65 8.88 -4.78 6.89
C ALA A 65 7.42 -4.90 7.33
N LYS A 66 7.11 -5.81 8.28
CA LYS A 66 5.77 -5.95 8.86
C LYS A 66 5.36 -4.72 9.66
N LYS A 67 6.27 -4.12 10.43
CA LYS A 67 6.03 -2.87 11.16
C LYS A 67 5.74 -1.73 10.19
N GLN A 68 6.53 -1.62 9.12
CA GLN A 68 6.33 -0.61 8.08
C GLN A 68 4.99 -0.78 7.34
N GLU A 69 4.58 -2.01 7.00
CA GLU A 69 3.25 -2.26 6.43
C GLU A 69 2.13 -1.79 7.35
N LYS A 70 2.25 -2.05 8.66
CA LYS A 70 1.24 -1.62 9.63
C LYS A 70 1.11 -0.09 9.70
N GLU A 71 2.23 0.62 9.69
CA GLU A 71 2.23 2.10 9.69
C GLU A 71 1.65 2.66 8.38
N ILE A 72 2.00 2.08 7.23
CA ILE A 72 1.45 2.47 5.93
C ILE A 72 -0.06 2.24 5.91
N LEU A 73 -0.55 1.08 6.37
CA LEU A 73 -1.98 0.78 6.43
C LEU A 73 -2.73 1.76 7.32
N LYS A 74 -2.19 2.10 8.50
CA LYS A 74 -2.79 3.08 9.41
C LYS A 74 -2.92 4.46 8.74
N LYS A 75 -1.92 4.90 7.98
CA LYS A 75 -1.97 6.15 7.21
C LYS A 75 -3.00 6.09 6.08
N ILE A 76 -3.12 4.94 5.40
CA ILE A 76 -4.14 4.72 4.37
C ILE A 76 -5.55 4.79 4.98
N GLU A 77 -5.80 4.13 6.11
CA GLU A 77 -7.08 4.19 6.82
C GLU A 77 -7.45 5.63 7.20
N LEU A 78 -6.50 6.40 7.74
CA LEU A 78 -6.71 7.82 8.02
C LEU A 78 -7.07 8.63 6.76
N SER A 79 -6.44 8.32 5.62
CA SER A 79 -6.77 8.97 4.35
C SER A 79 -8.19 8.65 3.86
N LYS A 80 -8.72 7.45 4.15
CA LYS A 80 -10.10 7.06 3.82
C LYS A 80 -11.12 7.82 4.67
N ILE A 81 -10.84 8.01 5.96
CA ILE A 81 -11.73 8.75 6.89
C ILE A 81 -11.94 10.19 6.42
N ILE A 82 -10.90 10.87 5.94
CA ILE A 82 -10.98 12.26 5.45
C ILE A 82 -11.80 12.36 4.16
N TYR A 83 -11.86 11.30 3.34
CA TYR A 83 -12.60 11.29 2.08
C TYR A 83 -14.08 10.88 2.23
N MET A 84 -14.46 10.39 3.41
CA MET A 84 -15.83 9.98 3.73
C MET A 84 -16.68 11.12 4.35
N ILE A 85 -16.07 12.30 4.54
CA ILE A 85 -16.71 13.56 4.92
C ILE A 85 -17.01 14.34 3.64
#